data_AF-A0AAV6SPM9-F1
#
_entry.id   AF-A0AAV6SPM9-F1
#
_cell.length_a   1.000
_cell.length_b   1.000
_cell.length_c   1.000
_cell.angle_alpha   90.00
_cell.angle_beta   90.00
_cell.angle_gamma   90.00
#
_symmetry.space_group_name_H-M   'P 1'
#
loop_
_entity.id
_entity.type
_entity.pdbx_description
1 polymer ?
#
loop_
_entity_poly.entity_id
_entity_poly.type
_entity_poly.pdbx_seq_one_letter_code
_entity_poly.pdbx_strand_id
1 'polypeptide(L)'
;MAVRAAAMLLLLLLLGRTASIGTGFGSDTDSERGRMQLQRVQSLTAHSRYGECWARALEHLDTRCKDMTSESQGRIALGFTYCHLSSSGRDFPSCSEGSEVSRCTRVMDAVAFNTYTEFFTHTHAICHFLQSETWQNRAETTMYRLTESSAGVAEQLQSTRQMAEELIEAQSAALQAQQEILTNGEELRLTLRDSTEGLRTVFSELSSSSREQQVVLSELFNRVSFLHSFLLMESHSVSSCCYNAAALCAAFLLTATQRSSRARLLLLCVFKFLPGVKDSSVHHI
;
A
#
# COMPACT_ATOMS: atom_id res chain seq x y z
N MET A 1 -23.23 17.62 31.78
CA MET A 1 -22.49 17.82 30.51
C MET A 1 -23.14 18.87 29.59
N ALA A 2 -24.47 18.96 29.50
CA ALA A 2 -25.19 19.96 28.69
C ALA A 2 -24.87 21.43 29.03
N VAL A 3 -24.70 21.77 30.32
CA VAL A 3 -24.42 23.15 30.76
C VAL A 3 -23.06 23.67 30.27
N ARG A 4 -22.06 22.78 30.16
CA ARG A 4 -20.72 23.12 29.64
C ARG A 4 -20.74 23.33 28.12
N ALA A 5 -21.54 22.56 27.41
CA ALA A 5 -21.73 22.72 25.96
C ALA A 5 -22.46 24.03 25.62
N ALA A 6 -23.50 24.39 26.40
CA ALA A 6 -24.22 25.64 26.23
C ALA A 6 -23.35 26.88 26.53
N ALA A 7 -22.51 26.81 27.58
CA ALA A 7 -21.57 27.88 27.91
C ALA A 7 -20.49 28.08 26.82
N MET A 8 -19.98 26.99 26.23
CA MET A 8 -19.04 27.06 25.09
C MET A 8 -19.69 27.65 23.84
N LEU A 9 -20.94 27.30 23.54
CA LEU A 9 -21.66 27.85 22.40
C LEU A 9 -21.92 29.36 22.56
N LEU A 10 -22.29 29.80 23.77
CA LEU A 10 -22.45 31.23 24.08
C LEU A 10 -21.13 31.99 23.99
N LEU A 11 -20.02 31.41 24.46
CA LEU A 11 -18.70 32.03 24.37
C LEU A 11 -18.25 32.20 22.92
N LEU A 12 -18.49 31.19 22.07
CA LEU A 12 -18.19 31.24 20.63
C LEU A 12 -19.06 32.26 19.88
N LEU A 13 -20.35 32.40 20.25
CA LEU A 13 -21.25 33.40 19.67
C LEU A 13 -20.92 34.84 20.11
N LEU A 14 -20.43 35.01 21.35
CA LEU A 14 -19.99 36.31 21.86
C LEU A 14 -18.64 36.74 21.25
N LEU A 15 -17.73 35.79 21.03
CA LEU A 15 -16.46 36.02 20.32
C LEU A 15 -16.67 36.24 18.82
N GLY A 16 -17.70 35.64 18.21
CA GLY A 16 -18.07 35.87 16.81
C GLY A 16 -18.71 37.24 16.53
N ARG A 17 -19.17 37.96 17.56
CA ARG A 17 -19.84 39.27 17.42
C ARG A 17 -18.92 40.49 17.50
N THR A 18 -17.66 40.33 17.90
CA THR A 18 -16.69 41.44 18.00
C THR A 18 -15.84 41.64 16.75
N ALA A 19 -16.05 40.83 15.70
CA ALA A 19 -15.41 40.99 14.40
C ALA A 19 -16.25 41.82 13.41
N SER A 20 -16.85 42.92 13.87
CA SER A 20 -17.28 43.99 12.96
C SER A 20 -16.09 44.94 12.76
N ILE A 21 -15.19 44.59 11.85
CA ILE A 21 -14.21 45.53 11.29
C ILE A 21 -15.00 46.46 10.36
N GLY A 22 -15.57 47.50 10.95
CA GLY A 22 -16.18 48.62 10.24
C GLY A 22 -15.19 49.78 10.14
N THR A 23 -14.15 49.63 9.32
CA THR A 23 -13.28 50.75 8.92
C THR A 23 -13.32 50.85 7.41
N GLY A 24 -14.20 51.71 6.89
CA GLY A 24 -14.34 51.89 5.43
C GLY A 24 -15.43 52.87 5.05
N PHE A 25 -15.43 54.09 5.59
CA PHE A 25 -16.30 55.17 5.09
C PHE A 25 -15.56 56.49 4.82
N GLY A 26 -14.22 56.50 4.87
CA GLY A 26 -13.39 57.65 4.47
C GLY A 26 -12.61 57.46 3.16
N SER A 27 -12.70 56.29 2.51
CA SER A 27 -11.78 55.92 1.42
C SER A 27 -12.21 56.44 0.03
N ASP A 28 -13.50 56.65 -0.20
CA ASP A 28 -14.03 56.83 -1.55
C ASP A 28 -13.77 58.25 -2.09
N THR A 29 -13.95 59.26 -1.23
CA THR A 29 -13.73 60.67 -1.58
C THR A 29 -12.26 61.01 -1.82
N ASP A 30 -11.36 60.41 -1.05
CA ASP A 30 -9.91 60.64 -1.18
C ASP A 30 -9.32 59.86 -2.37
N SER A 31 -9.87 58.68 -2.66
CA SER A 31 -9.55 57.89 -3.86
C SER A 31 -9.94 58.62 -5.14
N GLU A 32 -11.17 59.14 -5.23
CA GLU A 32 -11.63 59.88 -6.43
C GLU A 32 -10.83 61.17 -6.65
N ARG A 33 -10.50 61.89 -5.56
CA ARG A 33 -9.60 63.05 -5.64
C ARG A 33 -8.22 62.65 -6.18
N GLY A 34 -7.62 61.58 -5.64
CA GLY A 34 -6.33 61.08 -6.09
C GLY A 34 -6.34 60.68 -7.57
N ARG A 35 -7.40 60.02 -8.02
CA ARG A 35 -7.61 59.63 -9.42
C ARG A 35 -7.65 60.83 -10.36
N MET A 36 -8.46 61.84 -10.04
CA MET A 36 -8.57 63.06 -10.86
C MET A 36 -7.22 63.78 -10.98
N GLN A 37 -6.47 63.89 -9.88
CA GLN A 37 -5.16 64.54 -9.89
C GLN A 37 -4.11 63.72 -10.65
N LEU A 38 -4.15 62.39 -10.54
CA LEU A 38 -3.28 61.51 -11.32
C LEU A 38 -3.54 61.67 -12.82
N GLN A 39 -4.81 61.64 -13.25
CA GLN A 39 -5.19 61.83 -14.65
C GLN A 39 -4.73 63.19 -15.19
N ARG A 40 -4.85 64.24 -14.37
CA ARG A 40 -4.35 65.57 -14.71
C ARG A 40 -2.84 65.53 -14.98
N VAL A 41 -2.04 64.96 -14.08
CA VAL A 41 -0.58 64.86 -14.26
C VAL A 41 -0.21 63.98 -15.44
N GLN A 42 -0.91 62.86 -15.65
CA GLN A 42 -0.73 61.97 -16.81
C GLN A 42 -1.04 62.67 -18.14
N SER A 43 -2.05 63.55 -18.20
CA SER A 43 -2.30 64.32 -19.42
C SER A 43 -1.13 65.25 -19.80
N LEU A 44 -0.35 65.69 -18.80
CA LEU A 44 0.82 66.54 -19.00
C LEU A 44 2.04 65.75 -19.51
N THR A 45 2.12 64.43 -19.26
CA THR A 45 3.19 63.58 -19.80
C THR A 45 3.07 63.38 -21.30
N ALA A 46 1.86 63.50 -21.88
CA ALA A 46 1.63 63.37 -23.32
C ALA A 46 2.12 64.58 -24.15
N HIS A 47 2.59 65.66 -23.50
CA HIS A 47 3.08 66.85 -24.20
C HIS A 47 4.47 66.64 -24.80
N SER A 48 4.66 66.95 -26.07
CA SER A 48 5.91 66.68 -26.81
C SER A 48 7.16 67.42 -26.29
N ARG A 49 7.02 68.60 -25.69
CA ARG A 49 8.16 69.42 -25.25
C ARG A 49 8.55 69.23 -23.78
N TYR A 50 7.59 68.90 -22.92
CA TYR A 50 7.80 68.83 -21.46
C TYR A 50 7.33 67.51 -20.84
N GLY A 51 6.84 66.57 -21.66
CA GLY A 51 6.32 65.28 -21.21
C GLY A 51 7.34 64.48 -20.41
N GLU A 52 8.60 64.49 -20.82
CA GLU A 52 9.72 63.82 -20.13
C GLU A 52 9.93 64.31 -18.69
N CYS A 53 9.75 65.62 -18.43
CA CYS A 53 9.85 66.18 -17.07
C CYS A 53 8.75 65.59 -16.18
N TRP A 54 7.51 65.63 -16.68
CA TRP A 54 6.34 65.10 -15.98
C TRP A 54 6.41 63.59 -15.79
N ALA A 55 6.89 62.85 -16.79
CA ALA A 55 7.04 61.40 -16.73
C ALA A 55 8.02 60.99 -15.63
N ARG A 56 9.19 61.65 -15.57
CA ARG A 56 10.18 61.40 -14.52
C ARG A 56 9.66 61.77 -13.13
N ALA A 57 8.99 62.92 -13.00
CA ALA A 57 8.40 63.34 -11.72
C ALA A 57 7.32 62.33 -11.24
N LEU A 58 6.54 61.78 -12.16
CA LEU A 58 5.52 60.77 -11.87
C LEU A 58 6.14 59.40 -11.51
N GLU A 59 7.22 59.00 -12.16
CA GLU A 59 7.97 57.77 -11.81
C GLU A 59 8.58 57.88 -10.40
N HIS A 60 9.14 59.04 -10.05
CA HIS A 60 9.62 59.30 -8.69
C HIS A 60 8.51 59.26 -7.63
N LEU A 61 7.28 59.67 -7.99
CA LEU A 61 6.12 59.53 -7.11
C LEU A 61 5.80 58.06 -6.86
N ASP A 62 5.59 57.28 -7.94
CA ASP A 62 5.14 55.88 -7.87
C ASP A 62 6.10 55.01 -7.03
N THR A 63 7.41 55.13 -7.29
CA THR A 63 8.44 54.37 -6.59
C THR A 63 8.55 54.68 -5.09
N ARG A 64 8.13 55.88 -4.67
CA ARG A 64 8.27 56.37 -3.29
C ARG A 64 6.96 56.40 -2.52
N CYS A 65 5.83 56.05 -3.14
CA CYS A 65 4.53 56.09 -2.49
C CYS A 65 4.45 55.25 -1.20
N LYS A 66 5.06 54.06 -1.20
CA LYS A 66 5.01 53.13 -0.06
C LYS A 66 5.66 53.68 1.22
N ASP A 67 6.74 54.44 1.07
CA ASP A 67 7.57 54.95 2.18
C ASP A 67 7.57 56.49 2.21
N MET A 68 6.42 57.09 1.90
CA MET A 68 6.27 58.54 1.77
C MET A 68 6.46 59.24 3.13
N THR A 69 7.51 60.04 3.24
CA THR A 69 7.74 60.98 4.35
C THR A 69 7.40 62.40 3.92
N SER A 70 7.30 63.32 4.87
CA SER A 70 7.12 64.76 4.57
C SER A 70 8.23 65.31 3.67
N GLU A 71 9.47 64.82 3.83
CA GLU A 71 10.62 65.21 3.01
C GLU A 71 10.50 64.67 1.58
N SER A 72 10.10 63.40 1.38
CA SER A 72 9.89 62.86 0.03
C SER A 72 8.68 63.49 -0.66
N GLN A 73 7.60 63.76 0.08
CA GLN A 73 6.43 64.48 -0.42
C GLN A 73 6.82 65.87 -0.92
N GLY A 74 7.64 66.59 -0.13
CA GLY A 74 8.21 67.88 -0.50
C GLY A 74 9.05 67.81 -1.78
N ARG A 75 9.94 66.81 -1.90
CA ARG A 75 10.78 66.63 -3.11
C ARG A 75 9.96 66.36 -4.36
N ILE A 76 8.94 65.52 -4.26
CA ILE A 76 8.07 65.20 -5.40
C ILE A 76 7.25 66.42 -5.82
N ALA A 77 6.72 67.17 -4.85
CA ALA A 77 6.04 68.44 -5.10
C ALA A 77 6.97 69.47 -5.77
N LEU A 78 8.26 69.54 -5.37
CA LEU A 78 9.26 70.38 -6.03
C LEU A 78 9.50 69.96 -7.49
N GLY A 79 9.55 68.65 -7.75
CA GLY A 79 9.65 68.11 -9.12
C GLY A 79 8.47 68.54 -10.00
N PHE A 80 7.23 68.37 -9.53
CA PHE A 80 6.04 68.83 -10.24
C PHE A 80 6.02 70.35 -10.43
N THR A 81 6.42 71.10 -9.40
CA THR A 81 6.53 72.56 -9.47
C THR A 81 7.53 73.01 -10.52
N TYR A 82 8.69 72.36 -10.57
CA TYR A 82 9.72 72.63 -11.56
C TYR A 82 9.20 72.39 -12.99
N CYS A 83 8.53 71.26 -13.23
CA CYS A 83 7.94 70.97 -14.54
C CYS A 83 6.84 71.97 -14.91
N HIS A 84 6.01 72.38 -13.96
CA HIS A 84 4.93 73.35 -14.20
C HIS A 84 5.45 74.75 -14.54
N LEU A 85 6.40 75.27 -13.77
CA LEU A 85 6.94 76.60 -14.00
C LEU A 85 7.78 76.65 -15.28
N SER A 86 8.58 75.61 -15.53
CA SER A 86 9.39 75.50 -16.76
C SER A 86 8.52 75.40 -18.02
N SER A 87 7.41 74.66 -17.97
CA SER A 87 6.45 74.59 -19.09
C SER A 87 5.68 75.90 -19.32
N SER A 88 5.58 76.73 -18.28
CA SER A 88 4.98 78.08 -18.35
C SER A 88 5.98 79.17 -18.76
N GLY A 89 7.23 78.82 -19.09
CA GLY A 89 8.27 79.76 -19.48
C GLY A 89 8.85 80.61 -18.33
N ARG A 90 8.68 80.17 -17.08
CA ARG A 90 9.26 80.83 -15.91
C ARG A 90 10.58 80.15 -15.53
N ASP A 91 11.60 80.96 -15.27
CA ASP A 91 12.88 80.48 -14.77
C ASP A 91 12.74 80.09 -13.30
N PHE A 92 12.81 78.78 -13.04
CA PHE A 92 12.78 78.22 -11.70
C PHE A 92 13.89 77.15 -11.56
N PRO A 93 14.86 77.33 -10.65
CA PRO A 93 15.98 76.39 -10.53
C PRO A 93 15.53 75.05 -9.94
N SER A 94 16.06 73.95 -10.48
CA SER A 94 15.84 72.62 -9.91
C SER A 94 16.46 72.50 -8.52
N CYS A 95 15.74 71.93 -7.55
CA CYS A 95 16.28 71.61 -6.24
C CYS A 95 17.14 70.33 -6.32
N SER A 96 18.37 70.37 -5.82
CA SER A 96 19.27 69.20 -5.84
C SER A 96 18.78 68.09 -4.89
N GLU A 97 18.92 66.82 -5.29
CA GLU A 97 18.50 65.62 -4.52
C GLU A 97 19.06 65.53 -3.08
N GLY A 98 20.22 66.13 -2.81
CA GLY A 98 20.84 66.13 -1.46
C GLY A 98 20.53 67.36 -0.60
N SER A 99 19.84 68.38 -1.13
CA SER A 99 19.50 69.59 -0.36
C SER A 99 18.19 69.43 0.38
N GLU A 100 18.08 69.99 1.58
CA GLU A 100 16.80 70.05 2.32
C GLU A 100 15.72 70.81 1.54
N VAL A 101 14.48 70.31 1.57
CA VAL A 101 13.33 70.95 0.91
C VAL A 101 13.16 72.41 1.38
N SER A 102 13.37 72.67 2.68
CA SER A 102 13.29 73.98 3.32
C SER A 102 14.17 75.04 2.63
N ARG A 103 15.37 74.64 2.17
CA ARG A 103 16.32 75.52 1.51
C ARG A 103 15.81 75.97 0.15
N CYS A 104 15.15 75.08 -0.57
CA CYS A 104 14.58 75.33 -1.89
C CYS A 104 13.27 76.13 -1.82
N THR A 105 12.44 75.91 -0.78
CA THR A 105 11.17 76.64 -0.62
C THR A 105 11.35 78.05 -0.08
N ARG A 106 12.37 78.32 0.74
CA ARG A 106 12.62 79.64 1.35
C ARG A 106 12.88 80.76 0.34
N VAL A 107 13.44 80.43 -0.82
CA VAL A 107 13.83 81.41 -1.86
C VAL A 107 12.80 81.56 -2.98
N MET A 108 11.65 80.89 -2.86
CA MET A 108 10.59 80.94 -3.87
C MET A 108 9.86 82.29 -3.86
N ASP A 109 9.44 82.74 -5.04
CA ASP A 109 8.45 83.79 -5.15
C ASP A 109 7.04 83.25 -4.81
N ALA A 110 6.07 84.16 -4.69
CA ALA A 110 4.70 83.78 -4.30
C ALA A 110 4.05 82.80 -5.30
N VAL A 111 4.39 82.90 -6.58
CA VAL A 111 3.84 82.02 -7.63
C VAL A 111 4.42 80.61 -7.49
N ALA A 112 5.73 80.48 -7.34
CA ALA A 112 6.39 79.19 -7.15
C ALA A 112 6.00 78.54 -5.83
N PHE A 113 5.91 79.30 -4.74
CA PHE A 113 5.52 78.77 -3.43
C PHE A 113 4.05 78.29 -3.41
N ASN A 114 3.14 79.02 -4.07
CA ASN A 114 1.74 78.60 -4.19
C ASN A 114 1.62 77.32 -5.07
N THR A 115 2.33 77.29 -6.20
CA THR A 115 2.38 76.11 -7.08
C THR A 115 2.91 74.88 -6.34
N TYR A 116 3.98 75.07 -5.56
CA TYR A 116 4.54 74.03 -4.69
C TYR A 116 3.53 73.52 -3.68
N THR A 117 2.82 74.42 -3.00
CA THR A 117 1.85 74.04 -1.96
C THR A 117 0.67 73.26 -2.57
N GLU A 118 0.18 73.66 -3.74
CA GLU A 118 -0.85 72.94 -4.49
C GLU A 118 -0.39 71.49 -4.76
N PHE A 119 0.78 71.29 -5.39
CA PHE A 119 1.28 69.95 -5.67
C PHE A 119 1.61 69.17 -4.40
N PHE A 120 2.10 69.82 -3.35
CA PHE A 120 2.37 69.20 -2.05
C PHE A 120 1.10 68.58 -1.46
N THR A 121 -0.03 69.28 -1.49
CA THR A 121 -1.30 68.75 -0.97
C THR A 121 -1.83 67.57 -1.78
N HIS A 122 -1.66 67.57 -3.10
CA HIS A 122 -2.18 66.49 -3.97
C HIS A 122 -1.27 65.27 -4.05
N THR A 123 0.02 65.42 -3.78
CA THR A 123 1.01 64.33 -3.82
C THR A 123 0.57 63.13 -2.98
N HIS A 124 0.05 63.37 -1.77
CA HIS A 124 -0.43 62.31 -0.88
C HIS A 124 -1.68 61.62 -1.43
N ALA A 125 -2.64 62.38 -1.97
CA ALA A 125 -3.87 61.83 -2.54
C ALA A 125 -3.58 60.94 -3.77
N ILE A 126 -2.69 61.38 -4.67
CA ILE A 126 -2.26 60.59 -5.84
C ILE A 126 -1.59 59.29 -5.38
N CYS A 127 -0.68 59.36 -4.40
CA CYS A 127 -0.01 58.15 -3.90
C CYS A 127 -0.95 57.17 -3.21
N HIS A 128 -1.91 57.66 -2.44
CA HIS A 128 -2.92 56.80 -1.82
C HIS A 128 -3.72 56.05 -2.89
N PHE A 129 -4.13 56.74 -3.96
CA PHE A 129 -4.82 56.13 -5.09
C PHE A 129 -3.96 55.06 -5.81
N LEU A 130 -2.69 55.37 -6.12
CA LEU A 130 -1.77 54.40 -6.75
C LEU A 130 -1.58 53.13 -5.90
N GLN A 131 -1.47 53.31 -4.58
CA GLN A 131 -1.37 52.20 -3.65
C GLN A 131 -2.66 51.39 -3.56
N SER A 132 -3.83 52.06 -3.57
CA SER A 132 -5.11 51.36 -3.54
C SER A 132 -5.33 50.54 -4.81
N GLU A 133 -4.98 51.06 -5.99
CA GLU A 133 -5.07 50.32 -7.25
C GLU A 133 -4.16 49.09 -7.24
N THR A 134 -2.91 49.26 -6.79
CA THR A 134 -1.94 48.16 -6.67
C THR A 134 -2.42 47.10 -5.68
N TRP A 135 -2.99 47.53 -4.55
CA TRP A 135 -3.58 46.64 -3.56
C TRP A 135 -4.78 45.88 -4.13
N GLN A 136 -5.71 46.56 -4.80
CA GLN A 136 -6.89 45.94 -5.41
C GLN A 136 -6.50 44.88 -6.43
N ASN A 137 -5.57 45.18 -7.35
CA ASN A 137 -5.10 44.22 -8.34
C ASN A 137 -4.43 42.98 -7.69
N ARG A 138 -3.61 43.19 -6.65
CA ARG A 138 -3.00 42.08 -5.89
C ARG A 138 -4.05 41.27 -5.13
N ALA A 139 -5.05 41.92 -4.56
CA ALA A 139 -6.15 41.27 -3.85
C ALA A 139 -6.98 40.41 -4.80
N GLU A 140 -7.33 40.93 -5.98
CA GLU A 140 -8.05 40.20 -7.03
C GLU A 140 -7.27 38.96 -7.48
N THR A 141 -5.98 39.13 -7.82
CA THR A 141 -5.10 38.02 -8.22
C THR A 141 -5.00 36.96 -7.12
N THR A 142 -4.86 37.39 -5.86
CA THR A 142 -4.77 36.48 -4.72
C THR A 142 -6.08 35.74 -4.49
N MET A 143 -7.22 36.43 -4.60
CA MET A 143 -8.54 35.85 -4.49
C MET A 143 -8.74 34.78 -5.56
N TYR A 144 -8.42 35.09 -6.82
CA TYR A 144 -8.50 34.13 -7.92
C TYR A 144 -7.70 32.86 -7.63
N ARG A 145 -6.41 33.01 -7.25
CA ARG A 145 -5.54 31.87 -6.90
C ARG A 145 -6.05 31.06 -5.72
N LEU A 146 -6.60 31.74 -4.70
CA LEU A 146 -7.17 31.07 -3.54
C LEU A 146 -8.41 30.26 -3.94
N THR A 147 -9.30 30.83 -4.75
CA THR A 147 -10.49 30.14 -5.25
C THR A 147 -10.12 28.93 -6.10
N GLU A 148 -9.18 29.09 -7.04
CA GLU A 148 -8.67 28.00 -7.88
C GLU A 148 -8.03 26.89 -7.05
N SER A 149 -7.14 27.23 -6.12
CA SER A 149 -6.52 26.25 -5.21
C SER A 149 -7.55 25.56 -4.32
N SER A 150 -8.56 26.28 -3.83
CA SER A 150 -9.62 25.68 -3.00
C SER A 150 -10.48 24.72 -3.80
N ALA A 151 -10.81 25.07 -5.06
CA ALA A 151 -11.52 24.19 -5.96
C ALA A 151 -10.70 22.91 -6.25
N GLY A 152 -9.40 23.05 -6.50
CA GLY A 152 -8.51 21.90 -6.70
C GLY A 152 -8.41 20.98 -5.47
N VAL A 153 -8.36 21.54 -4.25
CA VAL A 153 -8.41 20.74 -3.02
C VAL A 153 -9.75 20.02 -2.86
N ALA A 154 -10.86 20.67 -3.20
CA ALA A 154 -12.19 20.04 -3.15
C ALA A 154 -12.30 18.86 -4.13
N GLU A 155 -11.78 19.02 -5.36
CA GLU A 155 -11.74 17.95 -6.35
C GLU A 155 -10.85 16.78 -5.89
N GLN A 156 -9.67 17.07 -5.35
CA GLN A 156 -8.77 16.04 -4.82
C GLN A 156 -9.41 15.27 -3.65
N LEU A 157 -10.16 15.96 -2.77
CA LEU A 157 -10.87 15.32 -1.67
C LEU A 157 -12.00 14.44 -2.19
N GLN A 158 -12.72 14.87 -3.22
CA GLN A 158 -13.76 14.06 -3.86
C GLN A 158 -13.19 12.80 -4.52
N SER A 159 -12.07 12.92 -5.23
CA SER A 159 -11.36 11.75 -5.79
C SER A 159 -10.85 10.81 -4.68
N THR A 160 -10.28 11.36 -3.61
CA THR A 160 -9.82 10.58 -2.45
C THR A 160 -10.98 9.83 -1.79
N ARG A 161 -12.14 10.46 -1.68
CA ARG A 161 -13.36 9.83 -1.17
C ARG A 161 -13.77 8.64 -2.04
N GLN A 162 -13.79 8.80 -3.36
CA GLN A 162 -14.15 7.72 -4.29
C GLN A 162 -13.18 6.53 -4.16
N MET A 163 -11.86 6.79 -4.13
CA MET A 163 -10.87 5.74 -3.91
C MET A 163 -11.04 5.04 -2.55
N ALA A 164 -11.41 5.78 -1.50
CA ALA A 164 -11.69 5.18 -0.20
C ALA A 164 -12.94 4.30 -0.22
N GLU A 165 -13.99 4.71 -0.94
CA GLU A 165 -15.20 3.90 -1.15
C GLU A 165 -14.88 2.60 -1.91
N GLU A 166 -14.12 2.67 -3.01
CA GLU A 166 -13.65 1.50 -3.76
C GLU A 166 -12.78 0.57 -2.90
N LEU A 167 -11.89 1.12 -2.08
CA LEU A 167 -11.04 0.35 -1.19
C LEU A 167 -11.86 -0.41 -0.13
N ILE A 168 -12.89 0.23 0.44
CA ILE A 168 -13.80 -0.41 1.39
C ILE A 168 -14.55 -1.57 0.72
N GLU A 169 -15.02 -1.38 -0.51
CA GLU A 169 -15.69 -2.44 -1.27
C GLU A 169 -14.74 -3.62 -1.52
N ALA A 170 -13.52 -3.35 -2.02
CA ALA A 170 -12.51 -4.39 -2.24
C ALA A 170 -12.14 -5.13 -0.94
N GLN A 171 -12.01 -4.42 0.18
CA GLN A 171 -11.73 -5.02 1.49
C GLN A 171 -12.89 -5.91 1.95
N SER A 172 -14.14 -5.50 1.70
CA SER A 172 -15.32 -6.31 2.04
C SER A 172 -15.37 -7.61 1.25
N ALA A 173 -15.09 -7.56 -0.05
CA ALA A 173 -15.02 -8.75 -0.91
C ALA A 173 -13.88 -9.68 -0.50
N ALA A 174 -12.71 -9.13 -0.17
CA ALA A 174 -11.59 -9.91 0.32
C ALA A 174 -11.90 -10.62 1.65
N LEU A 175 -12.60 -9.95 2.57
CA LEU A 175 -13.04 -10.56 3.83
C LEU A 175 -14.05 -11.70 3.59
N GLN A 176 -14.98 -11.53 2.66
CA GLN A 176 -15.93 -12.59 2.30
C GLN A 176 -15.19 -13.82 1.73
N ALA A 177 -14.24 -13.60 0.82
CA ALA A 177 -13.43 -14.69 0.27
C ALA A 177 -12.60 -15.40 1.35
N GLN A 178 -12.01 -14.66 2.30
CA GLN A 178 -11.30 -15.25 3.44
C GLN A 178 -12.23 -16.10 4.32
N GLN A 179 -13.45 -15.64 4.57
CA GLN A 179 -14.43 -16.39 5.35
C GLN A 179 -14.83 -17.70 4.65
N GLU A 180 -15.01 -17.67 3.33
CA GLU A 180 -15.29 -18.87 2.53
C GLU A 180 -14.13 -19.86 2.60
N ILE A 181 -12.88 -19.39 2.43
CA ILE A 181 -11.68 -20.22 2.54
C ILE A 181 -11.58 -20.88 3.93
N LEU A 182 -11.84 -20.14 5.02
CA LEU A 182 -11.82 -20.70 6.37
C LEU A 182 -12.90 -21.78 6.55
N THR A 183 -14.09 -21.54 6.01
CA THR A 183 -15.21 -22.49 6.10
C THR A 183 -14.91 -23.77 5.34
N ASN A 184 -14.45 -23.65 4.09
CA ASN A 184 -14.05 -24.78 3.26
C ASN A 184 -12.84 -25.53 3.86
N GLY A 185 -11.91 -24.79 4.47
CA GLY A 185 -10.76 -25.36 5.17
C GLY A 185 -11.16 -26.21 6.37
N GLU A 186 -12.15 -25.76 7.16
CA GLU A 186 -12.66 -26.53 8.30
C GLU A 186 -13.44 -27.77 7.85
N GLU A 187 -14.26 -27.67 6.81
CA GLU A 187 -14.94 -28.83 6.20
C GLU A 187 -13.92 -29.86 5.72
N LEU A 188 -12.91 -29.44 4.97
CA LEU A 188 -11.85 -30.33 4.49
C LEU A 188 -11.10 -30.99 5.65
N ARG A 189 -10.83 -30.25 6.73
CA ARG A 189 -10.20 -30.78 7.94
C ARG A 189 -11.05 -31.88 8.58
N LEU A 190 -12.37 -31.70 8.62
CA LEU A 190 -13.31 -32.72 9.13
C LEU A 190 -13.32 -33.96 8.24
N THR A 191 -13.44 -33.80 6.91
CA THR A 191 -13.42 -34.92 5.96
C THR A 191 -12.10 -35.69 6.00
N LEU A 192 -10.96 -34.99 6.09
CA LEU A 192 -9.65 -35.63 6.22
C LEU A 192 -9.52 -36.41 7.52
N ARG A 193 -10.07 -35.89 8.63
CA ARG A 193 -10.07 -36.58 9.91
C ARG A 193 -10.91 -37.86 9.84
N ASP A 194 -12.12 -37.77 9.31
CA ASP A 194 -13.04 -38.91 9.12
C ASP A 194 -12.41 -39.98 8.20
N SER A 195 -11.85 -39.57 7.07
CA SER A 195 -11.14 -40.47 6.14
C SER A 195 -9.94 -41.15 6.80
N THR A 196 -9.16 -40.41 7.60
CA THR A 196 -8.01 -40.96 8.33
C THR A 196 -8.45 -41.98 9.39
N GLU A 197 -9.56 -41.70 10.08
CA GLU A 197 -10.15 -42.62 11.06
C GLU A 197 -10.69 -43.88 10.37
N GLY A 198 -11.43 -43.74 9.27
CA GLY A 198 -11.90 -44.85 8.45
C GLY A 198 -10.75 -45.70 7.87
N LEU A 199 -9.64 -45.09 7.45
CA LEU A 199 -8.47 -45.86 7.01
C LEU A 199 -7.84 -46.66 8.17
N ARG A 200 -7.83 -46.10 9.39
CA ARG A 200 -7.35 -46.83 10.57
C ARG A 200 -8.23 -48.00 10.93
N THR A 201 -9.56 -47.86 10.83
CA THR A 201 -10.49 -48.97 11.12
C THR A 201 -10.31 -50.09 10.10
N VAL A 202 -10.28 -49.76 8.79
CA VAL A 202 -10.05 -50.75 7.72
C VAL A 202 -8.71 -51.45 7.88
N PHE A 203 -7.64 -50.72 8.22
CA PHE A 203 -6.32 -51.33 8.47
C PHE A 203 -6.35 -52.29 9.67
N SER A 204 -7.05 -51.91 10.75
CA SER A 204 -7.22 -52.76 11.93
C SER A 204 -7.99 -54.04 11.59
N GLU A 205 -9.08 -53.94 10.83
CA GLU A 205 -9.87 -55.09 10.36
C GLU A 205 -9.09 -56.00 9.42
N LEU A 206 -8.31 -55.43 8.50
CA LEU A 206 -7.44 -56.21 7.62
C LEU A 206 -6.37 -56.95 8.43
N SER A 207 -5.76 -56.29 9.41
CA SER A 207 -4.76 -56.92 10.27
C SER A 207 -5.34 -58.04 11.13
N SER A 208 -6.56 -57.90 11.67
CA SER A 208 -7.21 -58.95 12.44
C SER A 208 -7.62 -60.12 11.54
N SER A 209 -8.23 -59.85 10.39
CA SER A 209 -8.61 -60.87 9.41
C SER A 209 -7.38 -61.64 8.89
N SER A 210 -6.27 -60.94 8.63
CA SER A 210 -5.01 -61.59 8.23
C SER A 210 -4.47 -62.54 9.30
N ARG A 211 -4.57 -62.18 10.60
CA ARG A 211 -4.19 -63.09 11.70
C ARG A 211 -5.08 -64.32 11.76
N GLU A 212 -6.39 -64.16 11.60
CA GLU A 212 -7.32 -65.29 11.55
C GLU A 212 -7.02 -66.22 10.37
N GLN A 213 -6.80 -65.65 9.18
CA GLN A 213 -6.40 -66.42 7.99
C GLN A 213 -5.10 -67.20 8.22
N GLN A 214 -4.11 -66.61 8.91
CA GLN A 214 -2.85 -67.28 9.21
C GLN A 214 -3.04 -68.47 10.17
N VAL A 215 -3.97 -68.38 11.12
CA VAL A 215 -4.34 -69.49 12.02
C VAL A 215 -5.06 -70.61 11.26
N VAL A 216 -5.98 -70.26 10.35
CA VAL A 216 -6.66 -71.27 9.52
C VAL A 216 -5.67 -71.96 8.58
N LEU A 217 -4.76 -71.20 7.96
CA LEU A 217 -3.72 -71.74 7.08
C LEU A 217 -2.76 -72.66 7.84
N SER A 218 -2.38 -72.34 9.08
CA SER A 218 -1.51 -73.21 9.87
C SER A 218 -2.19 -74.54 10.24
N GLU A 219 -3.49 -74.52 10.57
CA GLU A 219 -4.28 -75.75 10.79
C GLU A 219 -4.37 -76.59 9.51
N LEU A 220 -4.63 -75.96 8.35
CA LEU A 220 -4.65 -76.66 7.06
C LEU A 220 -3.29 -77.27 6.74
N PHE A 221 -2.20 -76.52 6.92
CA PHE A 221 -0.85 -77.02 6.67
C PHE A 221 -0.49 -78.19 7.60
N ASN A 222 -0.93 -78.13 8.86
CA ASN A 222 -0.73 -79.22 9.81
C ASN A 222 -1.45 -80.49 9.37
N ARG A 223 -2.71 -80.39 8.92
CA ARG A 223 -3.45 -81.53 8.36
C ARG A 223 -2.81 -82.11 7.10
N VAL A 224 -2.31 -81.25 6.21
CA VAL A 224 -1.60 -81.67 5.01
C VAL A 224 -0.28 -82.38 5.35
N SER A 225 0.48 -81.84 6.31
CA SER A 225 1.73 -82.45 6.80
C SER A 225 1.50 -83.82 7.45
N PHE A 226 0.42 -83.97 8.20
CA PHE A 226 0.01 -85.26 8.77
C PHE A 226 -0.32 -86.28 7.66
N LEU A 227 -1.07 -85.88 6.64
CA LEU A 227 -1.36 -86.73 5.48
C LEU A 227 -0.09 -87.12 4.72
N HIS A 228 0.83 -86.16 4.52
CA HIS A 228 2.10 -86.41 3.85
C HIS A 228 2.98 -87.39 4.63
N SER A 229 3.10 -87.22 5.96
CA SER A 229 3.86 -88.16 6.80
C SER A 229 3.24 -89.55 6.87
N PHE A 230 1.90 -89.65 6.89
CA PHE A 230 1.19 -90.94 6.79
C PHE A 230 1.46 -91.64 5.45
N LEU A 231 1.38 -90.91 4.33
CA LEU A 231 1.68 -91.45 3.00
C LEU A 231 3.13 -91.92 2.87
N LEU A 232 4.09 -91.16 3.43
CA LEU A 232 5.49 -91.57 3.45
C LEU A 232 5.70 -92.84 4.28
N MET A 233 5.05 -92.97 5.43
CA MET A 233 5.15 -94.15 6.29
C MET A 233 4.54 -95.40 5.61
N GLU A 234 3.39 -95.26 4.96
CA GLU A 234 2.80 -96.35 4.16
C GLU A 234 3.68 -96.73 2.96
N SER A 235 4.29 -95.76 2.28
CA SER A 235 5.21 -96.03 1.16
C SER A 235 6.43 -96.85 1.60
N HIS A 236 6.98 -96.59 2.79
CA HIS A 236 8.07 -97.40 3.35
C HIS A 236 7.61 -98.83 3.69
N SER A 237 6.39 -99.00 4.21
CA SER A 237 5.80 -100.31 4.49
C SER A 237 5.59 -101.12 3.19
N VAL A 238 4.99 -100.51 2.17
CA VAL A 238 4.73 -101.15 0.86
C VAL A 238 6.04 -101.51 0.16
N SER A 239 7.02 -100.62 0.12
CA SER A 239 8.33 -100.90 -0.50
C SER A 239 9.07 -102.04 0.19
N SER A 240 9.08 -102.07 1.52
CA SER A 240 9.64 -103.18 2.30
C SER A 240 8.92 -104.50 2.02
N CYS A 241 7.57 -104.49 1.96
CA CYS A 241 6.77 -105.65 1.61
C CYS A 241 7.10 -106.18 0.21
N CYS A 242 7.15 -105.30 -0.80
CA CYS A 242 7.51 -105.65 -2.17
C CYS A 242 8.93 -106.24 -2.26
N TYR A 243 9.91 -105.67 -1.53
CA TYR A 243 11.28 -106.18 -1.49
C TYR A 243 11.35 -107.60 -0.91
N ASN A 244 10.67 -107.83 0.22
CA ASN A 244 10.60 -109.15 0.86
C ASN A 244 9.89 -110.18 -0.04
N ALA A 245 8.81 -109.80 -0.72
CA ALA A 245 8.12 -110.66 -1.67
C ALA A 245 9.02 -111.03 -2.88
N ALA A 246 9.73 -110.05 -3.45
CA ALA A 246 10.67 -110.29 -4.55
C ALA A 246 11.82 -111.22 -4.12
N ALA A 247 12.35 -111.05 -2.91
CA ALA A 247 13.35 -111.95 -2.33
C ALA A 247 12.85 -113.39 -2.17
N LEU A 248 11.62 -113.58 -1.69
CA LEU A 248 10.98 -114.91 -1.59
C LEU A 248 10.79 -115.55 -2.96
N CYS A 249 10.32 -114.80 -3.96
CA CYS A 249 10.21 -115.28 -5.34
C CYS A 249 11.56 -115.70 -5.92
N ALA A 250 12.61 -114.89 -5.72
CA ALA A 250 13.96 -115.22 -6.16
C ALA A 250 14.50 -116.48 -5.47
N ALA A 251 14.27 -116.64 -4.16
CA ALA A 251 14.64 -117.84 -3.43
C ALA A 251 13.88 -119.09 -3.93
N PHE A 252 12.60 -118.95 -4.26
CA PHE A 252 11.80 -120.05 -4.81
C PHE A 252 12.26 -120.46 -6.21
N LEU A 253 12.55 -119.49 -7.08
CA LEU A 253 13.08 -119.73 -8.43
C LEU A 253 14.47 -120.38 -8.39
N LEU A 254 15.37 -119.90 -7.51
CA LEU A 254 16.69 -120.50 -7.34
C LEU A 254 16.61 -121.94 -6.79
N THR A 255 15.62 -122.24 -5.94
CA THR A 255 15.43 -123.58 -5.36
C THR A 255 14.70 -124.58 -6.27
N ALA A 256 14.05 -124.13 -7.34
CA ALA A 256 13.37 -124.96 -8.34
C ALA A 256 14.33 -125.70 -9.30
N THR A 257 15.63 -125.43 -9.25
CA THR A 257 16.63 -126.15 -10.07
C THR A 257 17.07 -127.47 -9.40
N GLN A 258 16.93 -128.58 -10.13
CA GLN A 258 17.00 -129.96 -9.61
C GLN A 258 18.43 -130.48 -9.32
N ARG A 259 19.41 -129.61 -9.07
CA ARG A 259 20.83 -130.00 -8.95
C ARG A 259 21.63 -129.41 -7.78
N SER A 260 20.98 -129.00 -6.68
CA SER A 260 21.69 -128.54 -5.45
C SER A 260 20.94 -128.81 -4.14
N SER A 261 20.37 -130.01 -3.96
CA SER A 261 19.56 -130.36 -2.76
C SER A 261 20.31 -130.32 -1.42
N ARG A 262 21.65 -130.18 -1.41
CA ARG A 262 22.47 -130.12 -0.19
C ARG A 262 22.92 -128.72 0.27
N ALA A 263 22.56 -127.64 -0.43
CA ALA A 263 22.98 -126.27 -0.05
C ALA A 263 21.81 -125.32 0.37
N ARG A 264 20.57 -125.80 0.38
CA ARG A 264 19.36 -124.98 0.61
C ARG A 264 19.30 -124.27 1.97
N LEU A 265 19.81 -124.89 3.04
CA LEU A 265 19.83 -124.28 4.38
C LEU A 265 20.87 -123.17 4.52
N LEU A 266 22.01 -123.28 3.82
CA LEU A 266 23.08 -122.27 3.89
C LEU A 266 22.70 -120.98 3.15
N LEU A 267 21.99 -121.08 2.03
CA LEU A 267 21.51 -119.90 1.28
C LEU A 267 20.41 -119.14 2.03
N LEU A 268 19.50 -119.83 2.73
CA LEU A 268 18.49 -119.17 3.57
C LEU A 268 19.12 -118.44 4.77
N CYS A 269 20.19 -118.99 5.37
CA CYS A 269 20.93 -118.31 6.43
C CYS A 269 21.71 -117.08 5.90
N VAL A 270 22.35 -117.17 4.74
CA VAL A 270 23.10 -116.03 4.16
C VAL A 270 22.17 -114.91 3.70
N PHE A 271 21.00 -115.24 3.13
CA PHE A 271 20.04 -114.23 2.68
C PHE A 271 19.35 -113.49 3.85
N LYS A 272 19.14 -114.17 4.99
CA LYS A 272 18.67 -113.50 6.22
C LYS A 272 19.72 -112.59 6.87
N PHE A 273 21.00 -112.77 6.56
CA PHE A 273 22.11 -112.09 7.21
C PHE A 273 22.86 -111.10 6.31
N LEU A 274 22.34 -110.76 5.13
CA LEU A 274 22.83 -109.61 4.36
C LEU A 274 22.26 -108.32 5.00
N PRO A 275 23.07 -107.51 5.70
CA PRO A 275 22.62 -106.25 6.24
C PRO A 275 22.85 -105.18 5.17
N GLY A 276 21.82 -104.92 4.38
CA GLY A 276 21.71 -103.73 3.54
C GLY A 276 20.24 -103.37 3.51
N VAL A 277 19.77 -102.30 4.15
CA VAL A 277 20.31 -100.95 4.13
C VAL A 277 20.30 -100.36 5.54
N LYS A 278 21.45 -99.82 5.93
CA LYS A 278 21.62 -98.89 7.05
C LYS A 278 20.78 -97.65 6.75
N ASP A 279 19.70 -97.45 7.50
CA ASP A 279 19.14 -96.12 7.70
C ASP A 279 20.18 -95.30 8.49
N SER A 280 20.73 -94.29 7.83
CA SER A 280 21.41 -93.20 8.51
C SER A 280 21.17 -91.91 7.74
N SER A 281 20.66 -90.94 8.51
CA SER A 281 20.63 -89.51 8.25
C SER A 281 19.46 -89.07 7.36
N VAL A 282 18.56 -88.18 7.79
CA VAL A 282 18.81 -86.93 8.51
C VAL A 282 17.60 -86.51 9.38
N HIS A 283 17.90 -86.19 10.64
CA HIS A 283 17.14 -85.37 11.60
C HIS A 283 17.17 -83.88 11.20
N HIS A 284 16.07 -83.15 11.41
CA HIS A 284 15.93 -81.68 11.60
C HIS A 284 16.64 -80.75 10.58
N ILE A 285 15.96 -79.83 9.90
CA ILE A 285 15.16 -78.69 10.40
C ILE A 285 13.98 -78.46 9.45
#